data_AF-A0A4S4CIP9-F1
#
_entry.id   AF-A0A4S4CIP9-F1
#
_cell.length_a   1.000
_cell.length_b   1.000
_cell.length_c   1.000
_cell.angle_alpha   90.00
_cell.angle_beta   90.00
_cell.angle_gamma   90.00
#
_symmetry.space_group_name_H-M   'P 1'
#
loop_
_entity.id
_entity.type
_entity.pdbx_description
1 polymer ?
#
loop_
_entity_poly.entity_id
_entity_poly.type
_entity_poly.pdbx_seq_one_letter_code
_entity_poly.pdbx_strand_id
1 'polypeptide(L)'
;MSETPLAPLLLLHVPAGHEIDPQALDALKAYAGEQYGASVLINPRLLPKSDHRPLLLGHWGRTLPGQVLAELEPLIACVFFNLDWLADVI
;
A
#
# COMPACT_ATOMS: atom_id res chain seq x y z
N MET A 1 -6.24 12.22 -30.14
CA MET A 1 -5.13 11.49 -29.47
C MET A 1 -5.77 10.70 -28.35
N SER A 2 -5.68 9.38 -28.39
CA SER A 2 -6.22 8.55 -27.30
C SER A 2 -5.24 8.62 -26.14
N GLU A 3 -5.64 9.23 -25.03
CA GLU A 3 -4.85 9.23 -23.81
C GLU A 3 -4.77 7.79 -23.30
N THR A 4 -3.56 7.22 -23.28
CA THR A 4 -3.37 5.90 -22.68
C THR A 4 -3.62 6.03 -21.18
N PRO A 5 -4.61 5.34 -20.61
CA PRO A 5 -4.88 5.44 -19.19
C PRO A 5 -3.64 4.96 -18.41
N LEU A 6 -3.21 5.77 -17.44
CA LEU A 6 -2.12 5.41 -16.54
C LEU A 6 -2.49 4.13 -15.80
N ALA A 7 -1.59 3.14 -15.78
CA ALA A 7 -1.77 1.89 -15.05
C ALA A 7 -2.01 2.17 -13.56
N PRO A 8 -2.90 1.41 -12.90
CA PRO A 8 -3.19 1.62 -11.48
C PRO A 8 -1.96 1.28 -10.63
N LEU A 9 -1.71 2.12 -9.63
CA LEU A 9 -0.58 2.01 -8.72
C LEU A 9 -1.01 2.33 -7.30
N LEU A 10 -0.78 1.39 -6.38
CA LEU A 10 -0.90 1.58 -4.95
C LEU A 10 0.47 1.99 -4.40
N LEU A 11 0.55 3.18 -3.83
CA LEU A 11 1.74 3.65 -3.12
C LEU A 11 1.48 3.59 -1.62
N LEU A 12 2.33 2.84 -0.92
CA LEU A 12 2.28 2.71 0.54
C LEU A 12 3.47 3.38 1.18
N HIS A 13 3.26 4.05 2.30
CA HIS A 13 4.32 4.60 3.13
C HIS A 13 4.52 3.68 4.33
N VAL A 14 5.78 3.38 4.66
CA VAL A 14 6.09 2.63 5.88
C VAL A 14 5.88 3.55 7.09
N PRO A 15 4.99 3.22 8.03
CA PRO A 15 4.83 3.99 9.25
C PRO A 15 6.13 3.99 10.09
N ALA A 16 6.37 5.03 10.87
CA ALA A 16 7.51 5.05 11.79
C ALA A 16 7.43 3.89 12.80
N GLY A 17 8.57 3.25 13.08
CA GLY A 17 8.64 2.11 14.01
C GLY A 17 8.07 0.79 13.46
N HIS A 18 7.59 0.76 12.21
CA HIS A 18 7.07 -0.44 11.59
C HIS A 18 8.08 -1.05 10.61
N GLU A 19 8.05 -2.37 10.55
CA GLU A 19 8.70 -3.18 9.52
C GLU A 19 7.66 -3.73 8.54
N ILE A 20 8.15 -4.29 7.43
CA ILE A 20 7.31 -4.89 6.39
C ILE A 20 7.35 -6.41 6.53
N ASP A 21 6.19 -7.04 6.61
CA ASP A 21 6.07 -8.48 6.39
C ASP A 21 6.16 -8.76 4.87
N PRO A 22 7.23 -9.44 4.40
CA PRO A 22 7.41 -9.71 2.97
C PRO A 22 6.35 -10.66 2.40
N GLN A 23 5.83 -11.60 3.19
CA GLN A 23 4.79 -12.54 2.73
C GLN A 23 3.45 -11.82 2.56
N ALA A 24 3.10 -10.97 3.53
CA ALA A 24 1.89 -10.16 3.44
C ALA A 24 1.99 -9.15 2.29
N LEU A 25 3.16 -8.56 2.06
CA LEU A 25 3.40 -7.66 0.93
C LEU A 25 3.22 -8.36 -0.42
N ASP A 26 3.73 -9.58 -0.57
CA ASP A 26 3.58 -10.33 -1.81
C ASP A 26 2.14 -10.80 -2.04
N ALA A 27 1.42 -11.17 -0.98
CA ALA A 27 -0.02 -11.43 -1.06
C ALA A 27 -0.81 -10.19 -1.52
N LEU A 28 -0.50 -9.01 -0.97
CA LEU A 28 -1.11 -7.75 -1.38
C LEU A 28 -0.82 -7.43 -2.85
N LYS A 29 0.43 -7.60 -3.31
CA LYS A 29 0.80 -7.39 -4.72
C LYS A 29 0.02 -8.32 -5.65
N ALA A 30 -0.06 -9.61 -5.31
CA ALA A 30 -0.80 -10.58 -6.10
C ALA A 30 -2.28 -10.20 -6.20
N TYR A 31 -2.91 -9.93 -5.05
CA TYR A 31 -4.32 -9.53 -5.01
C TYR A 31 -4.59 -8.24 -5.81
N ALA A 32 -3.81 -7.19 -5.60
CA ALA A 32 -3.98 -5.92 -6.30
C ALA A 32 -3.75 -6.06 -7.82
N GLY A 33 -2.78 -6.88 -8.21
CA GLY A 33 -2.50 -7.21 -9.60
C GLY A 33 -3.63 -8.00 -10.26
N GLU A 34 -4.18 -9.01 -9.58
CA GLU A 34 -5.26 -9.85 -10.11
C GLU A 34 -6.60 -9.12 -10.18
N GLN A 35 -6.96 -8.36 -9.15
CA GLN A 35 -8.27 -7.69 -9.08
C GLN A 35 -8.33 -6.40 -9.89
N TYR A 36 -7.23 -5.64 -9.94
CA TYR A 36 -7.25 -4.30 -10.52
C TYR A 36 -6.18 -4.08 -11.60
N GLY A 37 -5.33 -5.07 -11.88
CA GLY A 37 -4.16 -4.86 -12.73
C GLY A 37 -3.15 -3.88 -12.12
N ALA A 38 -3.18 -3.72 -10.80
CA ALA A 38 -2.42 -2.69 -10.10
C ALA A 38 -1.01 -3.15 -9.69
N SER A 39 -0.06 -2.24 -9.75
CA SER A 39 1.25 -2.41 -9.12
C SER A 39 1.21 -1.89 -7.68
N VAL A 40 2.06 -2.44 -6.80
CA VAL A 40 2.23 -1.94 -5.42
C VAL A 40 3.67 -1.50 -5.24
N LEU A 41 3.85 -0.25 -4.77
CA LEU A 41 5.14 0.30 -4.43
C LEU A 41 5.19 0.72 -2.97
N ILE A 42 6.32 0.42 -2.34
CA ILE A 42 6.65 0.90 -1.00
C ILE A 42 7.52 2.15 -1.14
N ASN A 43 7.11 3.22 -0.49
CA ASN A 43 7.91 4.41 -0.29
C ASN A 43 8.56 4.34 1.11
N PRO A 44 9.87 4.06 1.20
CA PRO A 44 10.58 3.97 2.47
C PRO A 44 10.87 5.35 3.09
N ARG A 45 10.58 6.45 2.39
CA ARG A 45 10.78 7.78 2.96
C ARG A 45 9.76 8.03 4.06
N LEU A 46 10.25 7.99 5.30
CA LEU A 46 9.61 8.60 6.45
C LEU A 46 9.46 10.10 6.17
N LEU A 47 8.31 10.51 5.65
CA LEU A 47 8.01 11.92 5.50
C LEU A 47 7.57 12.44 6.88
N PRO A 48 8.35 13.29 7.56
CA PRO A 48 7.90 13.88 8.80
C PRO A 48 6.64 14.70 8.49
N LYS A 49 5.50 14.30 9.10
CA LYS A 49 4.17 14.90 8.94
C LYS A 49 3.35 14.51 7.71
N SER A 50 3.73 13.49 6.93
CA SER A 50 2.81 12.97 5.91
C SER A 50 1.78 12.07 6.57
N ASP A 51 0.50 12.29 6.27
CA ASP A 51 -0.55 11.29 6.49
C ASP A 51 -0.05 9.98 5.85
N HIS A 52 0.17 8.92 6.65
CA HIS A 52 0.68 7.61 6.19
C HIS A 52 -0.36 6.83 5.36
N ARG A 53 -1.31 7.54 4.77
CA ARG A 53 -2.44 6.97 4.07
C ARG A 53 -1.97 6.36 2.74
N PRO A 54 -2.49 5.18 2.37
CA PRO A 54 -2.28 4.64 1.04
C PRO A 54 -2.72 5.63 -0.04
N LEU A 55 -1.94 5.74 -1.11
CA LEU A 55 -2.27 6.58 -2.26
C LEU A 55 -2.60 5.69 -3.46
N LEU A 56 -3.77 5.92 -4.04
CA LEU A 56 -4.18 5.31 -5.30
C LEU A 56 -3.84 6.28 -6.44
N LEU A 57 -2.97 5.83 -7.35
CA LEU A 57 -2.55 6.57 -8.54
C LEU A 57 -3.01 5.83 -9.79
N GLY A 58 -3.23 6.55 -10.89
CA GLY A 58 -3.68 5.98 -12.16
C GLY A 58 -5.16 5.60 -12.20
N HIS A 59 -5.53 4.77 -13.18
CA HIS A 59 -6.92 4.37 -13.41
C HIS A 59 -7.24 2.99 -12.82
N TRP A 60 -8.11 2.95 -11.82
CA TRP A 60 -8.53 1.74 -11.09
C TRP A 60 -9.84 1.15 -11.64
N GLY A 61 -10.07 1.29 -12.95
CA GLY A 61 -11.29 0.83 -13.60
C GLY A 61 -12.52 1.68 -13.25
N ARG A 62 -13.68 1.03 -13.12
CA ARG A 62 -14.96 1.68 -12.82
C ARG A 62 -15.26 1.83 -11.32
N THR A 63 -14.39 1.31 -10.47
CA THR A 63 -14.57 1.30 -9.02
C THR A 63 -14.17 2.66 -8.43
N LEU A 64 -14.97 3.17 -7.48
CA LEU A 64 -14.65 4.41 -6.80
C LEU A 64 -13.38 4.21 -5.93
N PRO A 65 -12.44 5.17 -5.88
CA PRO A 65 -11.21 5.03 -5.09
C PRO A 65 -11.44 4.64 -3.63
N GLY A 66 -12.52 5.12 -3.00
CA GLY A 66 -12.86 4.76 -1.63
C GLY A 66 -13.26 3.29 -1.43
N GLN A 67 -13.87 2.66 -2.43
CA GLN A 67 -14.23 1.24 -2.38
C GLN A 67 -12.99 0.36 -2.57
N VAL A 68 -12.12 0.72 -3.51
CA VAL A 68 -10.82 0.07 -3.70
C VAL A 68 -10.00 0.12 -2.40
N LEU A 69 -9.93 1.29 -1.75
CA LEU A 69 -9.24 1.41 -0.48
C LEU A 69 -9.86 0.54 0.61
N ALA A 70 -11.19 0.51 0.73
CA ALA A 70 -11.87 -0.32 1.74
C ALA A 70 -11.62 -1.82 1.54
N GLU A 71 -11.52 -2.27 0.28
CA GLU A 71 -11.19 -3.67 -0.05
C GLU A 71 -9.72 -4.00 0.25
N LEU A 72 -8.81 -3.08 -0.03
CA LEU A 72 -7.37 -3.28 0.18
C LEU A 72 -6.92 -3.05 1.64
N GLU A 73 -7.65 -2.25 2.42
CA GLU A 73 -7.33 -1.89 3.81
C GLU A 73 -6.93 -3.08 4.70
N PRO A 74 -7.70 -4.18 4.79
CA PRO A 74 -7.34 -5.31 5.64
C PRO A 74 -6.03 -5.99 5.19
N LEU A 75 -5.75 -6.02 3.88
CA LEU A 75 -4.51 -6.59 3.35
C LEU A 75 -3.32 -5.66 3.63
N ILE A 76 -3.51 -4.35 3.48
CA ILE A 76 -2.50 -3.32 3.79
C ILE A 76 -2.15 -3.35 5.27
N ALA A 77 -3.13 -3.53 6.17
CA ALA A 77 -2.89 -3.62 7.60
C ALA A 77 -1.98 -4.79 7.98
N CYS A 78 -2.09 -5.93 7.28
CA CYS A 78 -1.21 -7.09 7.50
C CYS A 78 0.23 -6.87 7.01
N VAL A 79 0.49 -5.90 6.14
CA VAL A 79 1.83 -5.64 5.60
C VAL A 79 2.75 -5.03 6.66
N PHE A 80 2.21 -4.26 7.59
CA PHE A 80 3.00 -3.52 8.57
C PHE A 80 2.86 -4.14 9.95
N PHE A 81 3.99 -4.42 10.59
CA PHE A 81 4.02 -4.82 11.99
C PHE A 81 4.96 -3.93 12.78
N ASN A 82 4.65 -3.71 14.06
CA ASN A 82 5.44 -2.85 14.92
C ASN A 82 6.59 -3.64 15.58
N LEU A 83 7.75 -3.00 15.70
CA LEU A 83 8.91 -3.48 16.46
C LEU A 83 8.90 -3.01 17.93
N ASP A 84 7.75 -2.69 18.52
CA ASP A 84 7.65 -2.26 19.93
C ASP A 84 8.43 -3.18 20.89
N TRP A 85 8.50 -4.48 20.59
CA TRP A 85 9.24 -5.47 21.39
C TRP A 85 10.77 -5.29 21.41
N LEU A 86 11.35 -4.56 20.45
CA LEU A 86 12.81 -4.30 20.40
C LEU A 86 13.20 -3.14 21.32
N ALA A 87 12.26 -2.26 21.67
CA ALA A 87 12.51 -1.11 22.54
C ALA A 87 12.78 -1.51 24.00
N ASP A 88 12.36 -2.70 24.43
CA ASP A 88 12.53 -3.21 25.80
C ASP A 88 13.87 -3.95 26.04
N VAL A 89 14.78 -3.99 25.07
CA VAL A 89 16.02 -4.81 25.15
C VAL A 89 17.30 -3.97 25.36
N ILE A 90 17.20 -2.64 25.56
CA ILE A 90 18.38 -1.74 25.71
C ILE A 90 18.36 -0.99 27.05
#